data_AF-A0A498KX20-F1
#
_entry.id   AF-A0A498KX20-F1
#
_cell.length_a   1.000
_cell.length_b   1.000
_cell.length_c   1.000
_cell.angle_alpha   90.00
_cell.angle_beta   90.00
_cell.angle_gamma   90.00
#
_symmetry.space_group_name_H-M   'P 1'
#
loop_
_entity.id
_entity.type
_entity.pdbx_description
1 polymer ?
#
loop_
_entity_poly.entity_id
_entity_poly.type
_entity_poly.pdbx_seq_one_letter_code
_entity_poly.pdbx_strand_id
1 'polypeptide(L)'
;MSRDREPVDDAQGRESTRRSFLEAATTATVAGAGLVGASGQAAALSYGQTQAPDGYPIVSTRDHFDSDADLINGETPTSYQIEGDWDADESWGYTPGDELVIWVHGFLNADKDAILLPQGVNAGYETDLALQQNGYDEFVTAFSWDADEGRSLDLGWADAKDIARANGEKLAQFVVDWNDESTPVGNGEPVRIVAHSLGARVIGETLVRLTADHGAENAIDEVALLGAAIPDESPSWANEYYGPIEYATGELTNYFSWYDDVLDLVYETREVEEALGQEGIGGWAPDNYDDTNVSWDVSNHLQYYKPDEGCMATVASDFKS
;
A
#
# COMPACT_ATOMS: atom_id res chain seq x y z
N MET A 1 17.90 -39.91 -34.08
CA MET A 1 18.81 -39.31 -33.09
C MET A 1 18.11 -38.10 -32.53
N SER A 2 17.29 -38.32 -31.50
CA SER A 2 16.68 -37.25 -30.71
C SER A 2 17.77 -36.64 -29.83
N ARG A 3 17.85 -35.32 -29.74
CA ARG A 3 18.59 -34.63 -28.68
C ARG A 3 17.54 -33.90 -27.86
N ASP A 4 17.16 -34.54 -26.77
CA ASP A 4 16.47 -33.91 -25.66
C ASP A 4 17.40 -32.80 -25.11
N ARG A 5 16.90 -31.57 -25.11
CA ARG A 5 17.44 -30.51 -24.27
C ARG A 5 16.63 -30.52 -23.00
N GLU A 6 17.25 -30.90 -21.89
CA GLU A 6 16.72 -30.67 -20.56
C GLU A 6 16.59 -29.14 -20.33
N PRO A 7 15.53 -28.68 -19.64
CA PRO A 7 15.45 -27.30 -19.18
C PRO A 7 16.40 -27.14 -17.98
N VAL A 8 17.39 -26.26 -18.12
CA VAL A 8 18.36 -25.96 -17.06
C VAL A 8 17.97 -24.62 -16.41
N ASP A 9 17.52 -24.69 -15.15
CA ASP A 9 17.77 -23.73 -14.05
C ASP A 9 17.43 -22.23 -14.20
N ASP A 10 16.25 -21.87 -14.71
CA ASP A 10 15.72 -20.49 -14.58
C ASP A 10 15.16 -20.17 -13.17
N ALA A 11 14.90 -21.20 -12.35
CA ALA A 11 14.38 -21.03 -10.99
C ALA A 11 15.44 -20.47 -10.02
N GLN A 12 16.69 -20.95 -10.11
CA GLN A 12 17.78 -20.50 -9.22
C GLN A 12 18.19 -19.04 -9.47
N GLY A 13 18.08 -18.55 -10.71
CA GLY A 13 18.36 -17.15 -11.06
C GLY A 13 17.29 -16.16 -10.57
N ARG A 14 16.02 -16.58 -10.53
CA ARG A 14 14.94 -15.80 -9.94
C ARG A 14 15.03 -15.74 -8.41
N GLU A 15 15.37 -16.85 -7.76
CA GLU A 15 15.56 -16.89 -6.31
C GLU A 15 16.72 -16.00 -5.85
N SER A 16 17.83 -15.95 -6.59
CA SER A 16 18.97 -15.08 -6.24
C SER A 16 18.63 -13.60 -6.40
N THR A 17 17.86 -13.23 -7.42
CA THR A 17 17.45 -11.83 -7.67
C THR A 17 16.37 -11.37 -6.66
N ARG A 18 15.40 -12.24 -6.33
CA ARG A 18 14.46 -11.99 -5.22
C ARG A 18 15.19 -11.84 -3.90
N ARG A 19 16.18 -12.70 -3.62
CA ARG A 19 17.02 -12.59 -2.44
C ARG A 19 17.84 -11.30 -2.43
N SER A 20 18.38 -10.83 -3.55
CA SER A 20 19.09 -9.55 -3.63
C SER A 20 18.18 -8.33 -3.43
N PHE A 21 16.96 -8.35 -3.96
CA PHE A 21 15.95 -7.31 -3.71
C PHE A 21 15.55 -7.30 -2.22
N LEU A 22 15.29 -8.48 -1.66
CA LEU A 22 15.07 -8.62 -0.23
C LEU A 22 16.29 -8.16 0.56
N GLU A 23 17.52 -8.55 0.22
CA GLU A 23 18.74 -8.06 0.89
C GLU A 23 18.88 -6.53 0.80
N ALA A 24 18.58 -5.95 -0.37
CA ALA A 24 18.51 -4.49 -0.54
C ALA A 24 17.39 -3.84 0.28
N ALA A 25 16.31 -4.56 0.57
CA ALA A 25 15.18 -4.14 1.40
C ALA A 25 15.31 -4.52 2.92
N THR A 26 16.22 -5.43 3.30
CA THR A 26 16.28 -6.09 4.65
C THR A 26 17.59 -5.87 5.42
N THR A 27 18.48 -4.95 5.02
CA THR A 27 19.79 -4.87 5.69
C THR A 27 19.74 -4.12 7.04
N ALA A 28 19.50 -4.83 8.16
CA ALA A 28 20.27 -4.88 9.44
C ALA A 28 19.44 -5.56 10.58
N THR A 29 19.94 -6.29 11.59
CA THR A 29 21.21 -6.25 12.33
C THR A 29 21.48 -7.61 13.02
N VAL A 30 22.71 -8.13 12.98
CA VAL A 30 23.20 -9.10 13.98
C VAL A 30 23.91 -8.32 15.09
N ALA A 31 23.30 -8.23 16.26
CA ALA A 31 23.96 -7.71 17.45
C ALA A 31 25.06 -8.70 17.91
N GLY A 32 26.33 -8.35 17.70
CA GLY A 32 27.45 -9.18 18.16
C GLY A 32 28.86 -8.72 17.77
N ALA A 33 29.32 -7.63 18.40
CA ALA A 33 30.74 -7.28 18.62
C ALA A 33 31.73 -7.27 17.42
N GLY A 34 31.98 -6.07 16.89
CA GLY A 34 33.34 -5.56 16.59
C GLY A 34 33.98 -5.88 15.23
N LEU A 35 34.14 -4.85 14.37
CA LEU A 35 35.43 -4.33 13.85
C LEU A 35 35.22 -3.36 12.66
N VAL A 36 35.68 -2.13 12.89
CA VAL A 36 36.21 -1.08 11.99
C VAL A 36 36.32 -1.37 10.47
N GLY A 37 35.70 -0.50 9.67
CA GLY A 37 36.38 0.17 8.54
C GLY A 37 35.83 -0.07 7.12
N ALA A 38 35.04 0.88 6.60
CA ALA A 38 35.17 1.52 5.26
C ALA A 38 33.96 2.46 5.03
N SER A 39 34.22 3.64 4.48
CA SER A 39 33.23 4.66 4.17
C SER A 39 32.39 4.30 2.95
N GLY A 40 31.12 4.01 3.19
CA GLY A 40 30.00 3.98 2.24
C GLY A 40 28.74 3.89 3.10
N GLN A 41 27.94 4.96 3.15
CA GLN A 41 26.70 4.95 3.93
C GLN A 41 25.71 4.04 3.19
N ALA A 42 25.52 2.83 3.69
CA ALA A 42 24.31 2.06 3.42
C ALA A 42 23.31 2.45 4.52
N ALA A 43 22.16 3.00 4.13
CA ALA A 43 21.05 3.15 5.05
C ALA A 43 20.65 1.74 5.53
N ALA A 44 20.62 1.54 6.84
CA ALA A 44 20.18 0.30 7.43
C ALA A 44 18.64 0.30 7.42
N LEU A 45 18.03 -0.70 6.80
CA LEU A 45 16.58 -0.86 6.75
C LEU A 45 16.12 -1.63 7.99
N SER A 46 15.27 -0.98 8.79
CA SER A 46 14.63 -1.59 9.95
C SER A 46 13.22 -2.00 9.56
N TYR A 47 12.99 -3.30 9.39
CA TYR A 47 11.63 -3.82 9.29
C TYR A 47 10.93 -3.74 10.63
N GLY A 48 9.65 -3.34 10.56
CA GLY A 48 8.74 -3.31 11.70
C GLY A 48 8.76 -4.66 12.41
N GLN A 49 9.16 -4.65 13.68
CA GLN A 49 9.11 -5.85 14.54
C GLN A 49 7.72 -6.04 15.16
N THR A 50 6.78 -5.14 14.84
CA THR A 50 5.46 -5.10 15.44
C THR A 50 4.56 -6.06 14.69
N GLN A 51 4.15 -7.13 15.36
CA GLN A 51 3.15 -8.04 14.84
C GLN A 51 1.77 -7.50 15.17
N ALA A 52 0.89 -7.45 14.16
CA ALA A 52 -0.51 -7.18 14.37
C ALA A 52 -1.09 -8.22 15.35
N PRO A 53 -1.86 -7.79 16.35
CA PRO A 53 -2.45 -8.70 17.32
C PRO A 53 -3.47 -9.63 16.66
N ASP A 54 -3.70 -10.78 17.28
CA ASP A 54 -4.83 -11.65 16.90
C ASP A 54 -6.12 -10.82 16.97
N GLY A 55 -6.94 -10.90 15.91
CA GLY A 55 -8.17 -10.11 15.81
C GLY A 55 -8.00 -8.71 15.23
N TYR A 56 -6.82 -8.28 14.80
CA TYR A 56 -6.70 -7.01 14.08
C TYR A 56 -7.60 -7.00 12.82
N PRO A 57 -8.42 -5.96 12.59
CA PRO A 57 -9.38 -5.91 11.48
C PRO A 57 -8.68 -5.84 10.12
N ILE A 58 -9.19 -6.64 9.19
CA ILE A 58 -8.69 -6.74 7.83
C ILE A 58 -9.86 -6.79 6.85
N VAL A 59 -9.81 -5.95 5.82
CA VAL A 59 -10.52 -6.18 4.56
C VAL A 59 -9.57 -6.95 3.66
N SER A 60 -9.99 -8.11 3.17
CA SER A 60 -9.12 -9.04 2.47
C SER A 60 -9.63 -9.30 1.07
N THR A 61 -8.69 -9.36 0.15
CA THR A 61 -8.82 -9.98 -1.17
C THR A 61 -7.67 -10.94 -1.38
N ARG A 62 -7.09 -11.43 -0.29
CA ARG A 62 -5.99 -12.39 -0.29
C ARG A 62 -6.46 -13.68 -0.94
N ASP A 63 -5.58 -14.31 -1.72
CA ASP A 63 -5.86 -15.52 -2.50
C ASP A 63 -6.98 -15.33 -3.54
N HIS A 64 -7.21 -14.10 -4.02
CA HIS A 64 -8.17 -13.84 -5.10
C HIS A 64 -7.53 -13.93 -6.47
N PHE A 65 -6.22 -13.77 -6.56
CA PHE A 65 -5.46 -13.79 -7.81
C PHE A 65 -4.43 -14.92 -7.79
N ASP A 66 -4.23 -15.54 -8.95
CA ASP A 66 -3.16 -16.51 -9.12
C ASP A 66 -1.83 -15.85 -9.55
N SER A 67 -0.79 -16.66 -9.71
CA SER A 67 0.54 -16.19 -10.09
C SER A 67 0.61 -15.54 -11.48
N ASP A 68 -0.47 -15.62 -12.26
CA ASP A 68 -0.60 -15.04 -13.60
C ASP A 68 -1.42 -13.74 -13.57
N ALA A 69 -1.74 -13.23 -12.37
CA ALA A 69 -2.62 -12.09 -12.12
C ALA A 69 -4.07 -12.31 -12.56
N ASP A 70 -4.48 -13.56 -12.79
CA ASP A 70 -5.85 -13.90 -13.14
C ASP A 70 -6.68 -14.14 -11.87
N LEU A 71 -7.96 -13.70 -11.89
CA LEU A 71 -8.91 -14.01 -10.81
C LEU A 71 -9.09 -15.53 -10.67
N ILE A 72 -8.96 -16.03 -9.44
CA ILE A 72 -9.18 -17.43 -9.12
C ILE A 72 -10.68 -17.76 -9.23
N ASN A 73 -10.97 -18.99 -9.68
CA ASN A 73 -12.34 -19.45 -9.87
C ASN A 73 -13.14 -19.45 -8.56
N GLY A 74 -14.21 -18.64 -8.52
CA GLY A 74 -15.06 -18.45 -7.34
C GLY A 74 -15.11 -16.99 -6.90
N GLU A 75 -14.05 -16.23 -7.21
CA GLU A 75 -13.98 -14.80 -6.94
C GLU A 75 -14.59 -13.97 -8.07
N THR A 76 -15.04 -12.77 -7.71
CA THR A 76 -15.63 -11.80 -8.66
C THR A 76 -14.82 -10.52 -8.67
N PRO A 77 -14.98 -9.64 -9.67
CA PRO A 77 -14.33 -8.33 -9.67
C PRO A 77 -14.64 -7.45 -8.44
N THR A 78 -15.70 -7.76 -7.70
CA THR A 78 -16.18 -6.99 -6.55
C THR A 78 -16.20 -7.77 -5.23
N SER A 79 -15.75 -9.03 -5.22
CA SER A 79 -15.71 -9.83 -3.98
C SER A 79 -14.57 -9.39 -3.07
N TYR A 80 -14.85 -9.37 -1.76
CA TYR A 80 -13.91 -9.15 -0.67
C TYR A 80 -14.38 -9.94 0.55
N GLN A 81 -13.49 -10.12 1.53
CA GLN A 81 -13.79 -10.67 2.85
C GLN A 81 -13.48 -9.63 3.93
N ILE A 82 -14.14 -9.79 5.07
CA ILE A 82 -13.78 -9.13 6.32
C ILE A 82 -13.27 -10.19 7.28
N GLU A 83 -12.14 -9.92 7.91
CA GLU A 83 -11.47 -10.79 8.87
C GLU A 83 -11.07 -9.97 10.11
N GLY A 84 -10.80 -10.67 11.22
CA GLY A 84 -10.48 -10.02 12.49
C GLY A 84 -11.73 -9.53 13.22
N ASP A 85 -11.50 -8.68 14.20
CA ASP A 85 -12.52 -8.12 15.07
C ASP A 85 -13.09 -6.86 14.41
N TRP A 86 -14.40 -6.86 14.12
CA TRP A 86 -15.10 -5.71 13.54
C TRP A 86 -16.25 -5.23 14.43
N ASP A 87 -16.79 -6.11 15.28
CA ASP A 87 -17.94 -5.79 16.11
C ASP A 87 -17.52 -4.97 17.33
N ALA A 88 -18.29 -3.94 17.68
CA ALA A 88 -17.96 -2.97 18.75
C ALA A 88 -17.72 -3.57 20.15
N ASP A 89 -18.11 -4.82 20.39
CA ASP A 89 -17.85 -5.53 21.65
C ASP A 89 -16.58 -6.39 21.63
N GLU A 90 -15.87 -6.42 20.51
CA GLU A 90 -14.60 -7.11 20.32
C GLU A 90 -13.40 -6.22 20.68
N SER A 91 -12.20 -6.80 20.73
CA SER A 91 -11.03 -6.11 21.31
C SER A 91 -10.47 -5.03 20.39
N TRP A 92 -10.66 -5.20 19.08
CA TRP A 92 -10.27 -4.26 18.03
C TRP A 92 -11.44 -3.78 17.19
N GLY A 93 -12.67 -4.05 17.62
CA GLY A 93 -13.85 -3.72 16.85
C GLY A 93 -14.11 -2.23 16.78
N TYR A 94 -14.89 -1.86 15.77
CA TYR A 94 -15.27 -0.49 15.48
C TYR A 94 -16.17 0.10 16.59
N THR A 95 -15.93 1.35 17.02
CA THR A 95 -16.86 2.05 17.92
C THR A 95 -17.82 2.95 17.13
N PRO A 96 -19.15 2.88 17.36
CA PRO A 96 -20.11 3.78 16.70
C PRO A 96 -19.77 5.26 16.85
N GLY A 97 -19.63 5.93 15.71
CA GLY A 97 -19.18 7.31 15.57
C GLY A 97 -17.70 7.49 15.20
N ASP A 98 -16.90 6.42 15.15
CA ASP A 98 -15.51 6.50 14.68
C ASP A 98 -15.48 6.64 13.14
N GLU A 99 -14.45 7.30 12.63
CA GLU A 99 -14.10 7.28 11.21
C GLU A 99 -13.43 5.94 10.86
N LEU A 100 -13.54 5.50 9.61
CA LEU A 100 -12.81 4.34 9.09
C LEU A 100 -11.52 4.79 8.41
N VAL A 101 -10.37 4.30 8.88
CA VAL A 101 -9.09 4.43 8.17
C VAL A 101 -8.67 3.09 7.57
N ILE A 102 -8.45 3.07 6.26
CA ILE A 102 -8.00 1.89 5.53
C ILE A 102 -6.51 2.03 5.20
N TRP A 103 -5.69 1.13 5.73
CA TRP A 103 -4.29 0.98 5.33
C TRP A 103 -4.16 0.09 4.09
N VAL A 104 -3.52 0.58 3.03
CA VAL A 104 -3.28 -0.19 1.80
C VAL A 104 -1.80 -0.36 1.55
N HIS A 105 -1.32 -1.61 1.64
CA HIS A 105 0.10 -1.93 1.53
C HIS A 105 0.62 -1.99 0.07
N GLY A 106 1.95 -1.94 -0.08
CA GLY A 106 2.65 -2.06 -1.37
C GLY A 106 3.05 -3.47 -1.78
N PHE A 107 3.94 -3.55 -2.79
CA PHE A 107 4.49 -4.76 -3.41
C PHE A 107 5.25 -5.68 -2.43
N LEU A 108 5.15 -7.00 -2.64
CA LEU A 108 5.83 -8.07 -1.89
C LEU A 108 5.50 -8.17 -0.39
N ASN A 109 4.30 -7.74 0.01
CA ASN A 109 3.77 -7.98 1.34
C ASN A 109 2.87 -9.23 1.32
N ALA A 110 3.27 -10.31 2.00
CA ALA A 110 2.52 -11.57 2.06
C ALA A 110 1.67 -11.71 3.35
N ASP A 111 0.98 -12.85 3.48
CA ASP A 111 0.16 -13.19 4.65
C ASP A 111 0.95 -13.86 5.81
N LYS A 112 0.30 -13.91 6.97
CA LYS A 112 0.69 -14.27 8.34
C LYS A 112 1.55 -15.53 8.57
N ASP A 113 1.58 -16.47 7.63
CA ASP A 113 2.28 -17.77 7.81
C ASP A 113 3.64 -17.84 7.08
N ALA A 114 4.01 -16.80 6.32
CA ALA A 114 5.32 -16.72 5.71
C ALA A 114 6.35 -16.25 6.76
N ILE A 115 7.37 -17.09 7.03
CA ILE A 115 8.47 -16.85 8.00
C ILE A 115 9.18 -15.49 7.82
N LEU A 116 8.98 -14.77 6.70
CA LEU A 116 9.62 -13.51 6.38
C LEU A 116 8.68 -12.39 5.88
N LEU A 117 7.35 -12.59 5.82
CA LEU A 117 6.48 -11.69 5.03
C LEU A 117 5.09 -11.28 5.61
N PRO A 118 4.76 -11.29 6.92
CA PRO A 118 3.45 -10.78 7.41
C PRO A 118 3.30 -9.24 7.37
N GLN A 119 3.89 -8.58 6.37
CA GLN A 119 4.22 -7.16 6.42
C GLN A 119 3.05 -6.21 6.10
N GLY A 120 2.09 -6.62 5.27
CA GLY A 120 0.99 -5.76 4.87
C GLY A 120 0.08 -5.40 6.05
N VAL A 121 -0.36 -6.43 6.79
CA VAL A 121 -1.22 -6.27 7.97
C VAL A 121 -0.43 -5.69 9.15
N ASN A 122 0.82 -6.12 9.36
CA ASN A 122 1.67 -5.54 10.42
C ASN A 122 1.95 -4.05 10.18
N ALA A 123 2.18 -3.63 8.94
CA ALA A 123 2.33 -2.21 8.60
C ALA A 123 1.02 -1.43 8.82
N GLY A 124 -0.13 -2.07 8.60
CA GLY A 124 -1.43 -1.50 8.97
C GLY A 124 -1.52 -1.23 10.46
N TYR A 125 -1.15 -2.22 11.28
CA TYR A 125 -1.12 -2.05 12.73
C TYR A 125 -0.07 -1.02 13.19
N GLU A 126 1.08 -0.93 12.53
CA GLU A 126 2.05 0.13 12.82
C GLU A 126 1.53 1.52 12.44
N THR A 127 0.77 1.62 11.36
CA THR A 127 0.08 2.86 10.96
C THR A 127 -0.94 3.26 12.01
N ASP A 128 -1.74 2.31 12.49
CA ASP A 128 -2.69 2.51 13.59
C ASP A 128 -1.99 3.05 14.85
N LEU A 129 -0.94 2.36 15.31
CA LEU A 129 -0.14 2.83 16.45
C LEU A 129 0.45 4.22 16.22
N ALA A 130 0.91 4.53 15.02
CA ALA A 130 1.48 5.83 14.67
C ALA A 130 0.42 6.94 14.70
N LEU A 131 -0.79 6.69 14.19
CA LEU A 131 -1.92 7.61 14.26
C LEU A 131 -2.32 7.86 15.73
N GLN A 132 -2.50 6.81 16.52
CA GLN A 132 -2.84 6.89 17.95
C GLN A 132 -1.81 7.68 18.74
N GLN A 133 -0.51 7.45 18.51
CA GLN A 133 0.57 8.20 19.15
C GLN A 133 0.53 9.69 18.84
N ASN A 134 0.03 10.06 17.65
CA ASN A 134 -0.19 11.44 17.24
C ASN A 134 -1.60 11.95 17.60
N GLY A 135 -2.34 11.21 18.43
CA GLY A 135 -3.62 11.58 19.00
C GLY A 135 -4.76 11.55 17.99
N TYR A 136 -4.66 10.72 16.96
CA TYR A 136 -5.74 10.38 16.03
C TYR A 136 -6.11 8.91 16.29
N ASP A 137 -7.22 8.69 16.98
CA ASP A 137 -7.61 7.41 17.57
C ASP A 137 -8.98 7.02 16.98
N GLU A 138 -8.94 6.57 15.74
CA GLU A 138 -10.11 6.16 14.93
C GLU A 138 -9.97 4.68 14.55
N PHE A 139 -11.01 4.09 13.96
CA PHE A 139 -11.00 2.67 13.61
C PHE A 139 -10.14 2.39 12.37
N VAL A 140 -9.00 1.71 12.56
CA VAL A 140 -8.05 1.40 11.48
C VAL A 140 -8.13 -0.07 11.07
N THR A 141 -8.29 -0.34 9.78
CA THR A 141 -8.23 -1.69 9.18
C THR A 141 -7.11 -1.78 8.14
N ALA A 142 -6.51 -2.97 7.97
CA ALA A 142 -5.65 -3.23 6.81
C ALA A 142 -6.48 -3.70 5.60
N PHE A 143 -6.05 -3.35 4.39
CA PHE A 143 -6.49 -3.94 3.14
C PHE A 143 -5.41 -4.93 2.64
N SER A 144 -5.67 -6.22 2.79
CA SER A 144 -4.75 -7.29 2.40
C SER A 144 -5.05 -7.78 0.99
N TRP A 145 -4.07 -7.70 0.09
CA TRP A 145 -4.23 -8.09 -1.31
C TRP A 145 -2.98 -8.81 -1.83
N ASP A 146 -3.10 -9.56 -2.93
CA ASP A 146 -2.07 -10.44 -3.52
C ASP A 146 -0.87 -9.70 -4.13
N ALA A 147 -0.23 -8.82 -3.35
CA ALA A 147 0.88 -7.97 -3.77
C ALA A 147 2.22 -8.71 -3.94
N ASP A 148 2.29 -9.95 -3.50
CA ASP A 148 3.43 -10.85 -3.61
C ASP A 148 3.24 -11.96 -4.66
N GLU A 149 2.07 -12.02 -5.29
CA GLU A 149 1.81 -12.90 -6.42
C GLU A 149 2.47 -12.38 -7.70
N GLY A 150 2.72 -13.30 -8.64
CA GLY A 150 3.33 -12.98 -9.93
C GLY A 150 4.54 -13.83 -10.31
N ARG A 151 4.68 -14.07 -11.61
CA ARG A 151 5.77 -14.87 -12.23
C ARG A 151 6.54 -14.12 -13.31
N SER A 152 6.16 -12.87 -13.59
CA SER A 152 6.80 -11.98 -14.55
C SER A 152 8.31 -11.85 -14.30
N LEU A 153 9.04 -11.56 -15.38
CA LEU A 153 10.51 -11.62 -15.39
C LEU A 153 11.16 -10.54 -14.52
N ASP A 154 10.40 -9.50 -14.18
CA ASP A 154 10.81 -8.37 -13.32
C ASP A 154 10.59 -8.64 -11.82
N LEU A 155 10.50 -9.92 -11.44
CA LEU A 155 10.22 -10.48 -10.12
C LEU A 155 8.75 -10.56 -9.71
N GLY A 156 7.80 -10.32 -10.63
CA GLY A 156 6.38 -10.28 -10.30
C GLY A 156 5.81 -8.86 -10.34
N TRP A 157 6.61 -7.85 -10.66
CA TRP A 157 6.21 -6.44 -10.57
C TRP A 157 5.11 -6.10 -11.58
N ALA A 158 5.25 -6.54 -12.84
CA ALA A 158 4.21 -6.34 -13.85
C ALA A 158 2.88 -7.00 -13.43
N ASP A 159 2.93 -8.22 -12.92
CA ASP A 159 1.74 -8.94 -12.47
C ASP A 159 1.12 -8.26 -11.24
N ALA A 160 1.93 -7.83 -10.27
CA ALA A 160 1.47 -7.09 -9.10
C ALA A 160 0.81 -5.75 -9.46
N LYS A 161 1.25 -5.06 -10.53
CA LYS A 161 0.55 -3.88 -11.05
C LYS A 161 -0.83 -4.24 -11.60
N ASP A 162 -0.96 -5.37 -12.29
CA ASP A 162 -2.25 -5.82 -12.82
C ASP A 162 -3.19 -6.27 -11.69
N ILE A 163 -2.67 -6.95 -10.68
CA ILE A 163 -3.41 -7.29 -9.45
C ILE A 163 -3.81 -6.03 -8.68
N ALA A 164 -2.91 -5.04 -8.53
CA ALA A 164 -3.23 -3.76 -7.90
C ALA A 164 -4.38 -3.07 -8.63
N ARG A 165 -4.37 -3.12 -9.97
CA ARG A 165 -5.44 -2.53 -10.78
C ARG A 165 -6.78 -3.23 -10.56
N ALA A 166 -6.77 -4.56 -10.55
CA ALA A 166 -7.98 -5.35 -10.33
C ALA A 166 -8.54 -5.15 -8.91
N ASN A 167 -7.68 -4.95 -7.92
CA ASN A 167 -8.11 -4.64 -6.55
C ASN A 167 -8.73 -3.26 -6.39
N GLY A 168 -8.50 -2.33 -7.33
CA GLY A 168 -9.19 -1.05 -7.36
C GLY A 168 -10.72 -1.20 -7.33
N GLU A 169 -11.26 -2.12 -8.13
CA GLU A 169 -12.70 -2.41 -8.20
C GLU A 169 -13.23 -3.09 -6.93
N LYS A 170 -12.43 -3.99 -6.33
CA LYS A 170 -12.79 -4.66 -5.06
C LYS A 170 -12.84 -3.68 -3.89
N LEU A 171 -11.84 -2.81 -3.77
CA LEU A 171 -11.82 -1.79 -2.72
C LEU A 171 -12.89 -0.72 -2.95
N ALA A 172 -13.18 -0.33 -4.20
CA ALA A 172 -14.30 0.56 -4.52
C ALA A 172 -15.64 -0.03 -4.08
N GLN A 173 -15.87 -1.34 -4.31
CA GLN A 173 -17.06 -2.01 -3.81
C GLN A 173 -17.14 -1.96 -2.29
N PHE A 174 -16.05 -2.26 -1.58
CA PHE A 174 -16.04 -2.20 -0.11
C PHE A 174 -16.37 -0.79 0.41
N VAL A 175 -15.78 0.26 -0.18
CA VAL A 175 -16.07 1.67 0.21
C VAL A 175 -17.55 2.00 -0.02
N VAL A 176 -18.13 1.59 -1.16
CA VAL A 176 -19.56 1.79 -1.42
C VAL A 176 -20.43 1.05 -0.42
N ASP A 177 -20.06 -0.19 -0.09
CA ASP A 177 -20.80 -0.98 0.89
C ASP A 177 -20.71 -0.37 2.29
N TRP A 178 -19.53 0.12 2.72
CA TRP A 178 -19.34 0.82 3.98
C TRP A 178 -20.19 2.09 4.07
N ASN A 179 -20.24 2.87 3.00
CA ASN A 179 -21.00 4.12 2.93
C ASN A 179 -22.53 3.90 2.89
N ASP A 180 -23.00 2.72 2.52
CA ASP A 180 -24.42 2.36 2.52
C ASP A 180 -24.79 1.57 3.78
N GLU A 181 -25.39 2.26 4.76
CA GLU A 181 -25.90 1.69 6.03
C GLU A 181 -26.84 0.47 5.87
N SER A 182 -27.35 0.20 4.66
CA SER A 182 -28.18 -0.97 4.39
C SER A 182 -27.39 -2.25 4.12
N THR A 183 -26.08 -2.17 3.91
CA THR A 183 -25.22 -3.35 3.71
C THR A 183 -24.78 -3.96 5.05
N PRO A 184 -24.30 -5.22 5.05
CA PRO A 184 -23.84 -5.87 6.28
C PRO A 184 -22.65 -5.18 6.97
N VAL A 185 -21.81 -4.46 6.21
CA VAL A 185 -20.66 -3.71 6.73
C VAL A 185 -20.94 -2.21 6.81
N GLY A 186 -22.14 -1.79 6.38
CA GLY A 186 -22.53 -0.41 6.23
C GLY A 186 -22.59 0.34 7.54
N ASN A 187 -21.92 1.49 7.57
CA ASN A 187 -21.84 2.36 8.74
C ASN A 187 -22.11 3.83 8.38
N GLY A 188 -21.77 4.24 7.15
CA GLY A 188 -21.97 5.60 6.67
C GLY A 188 -21.00 6.64 7.25
N GLU A 189 -20.08 6.22 8.12
CA GLU A 189 -19.05 7.09 8.69
C GLU A 189 -17.93 7.39 7.67
N PRO A 190 -17.24 8.54 7.81
CA PRO A 190 -16.12 8.95 6.99
C PRO A 190 -15.12 7.83 6.67
N VAL A 191 -14.73 7.74 5.40
CA VAL A 191 -13.65 6.85 4.95
C VAL A 191 -12.41 7.66 4.67
N ARG A 192 -11.30 7.35 5.33
CA ARG A 192 -9.96 7.83 5.00
C ARG A 192 -9.06 6.68 4.61
N ILE A 193 -8.06 6.96 3.79
CA ILE A 193 -7.14 5.94 3.29
C ILE A 193 -5.71 6.38 3.49
N VAL A 194 -4.87 5.48 3.99
CA VAL A 194 -3.41 5.63 3.98
C VAL A 194 -2.84 4.53 3.10
N ALA A 195 -2.21 4.88 1.98
CA ALA A 195 -1.70 3.92 1.02
C ALA A 195 -0.20 4.07 0.78
N HIS A 196 0.55 2.97 0.89
CA HIS A 196 2.00 2.97 0.73
C HIS A 196 2.43 2.34 -0.58
N SER A 197 3.43 2.96 -1.24
CA SER A 197 4.12 2.35 -2.38
C SER A 197 3.13 1.98 -3.49
N LEU A 198 3.13 0.73 -3.95
CA LEU A 198 2.22 0.23 -4.98
C LEU A 198 0.73 0.27 -4.57
N GLY A 199 0.43 0.40 -3.27
CA GLY A 199 -0.92 0.68 -2.79
C GLY A 199 -1.52 1.93 -3.43
N ALA A 200 -0.70 2.91 -3.83
CA ALA A 200 -1.17 4.08 -4.57
C ALA A 200 -1.83 3.72 -5.93
N ARG A 201 -1.37 2.66 -6.60
CA ARG A 201 -2.03 2.15 -7.83
C ARG A 201 -3.42 1.59 -7.52
N VAL A 202 -3.56 0.87 -6.40
CA VAL A 202 -4.88 0.39 -5.94
C VAL A 202 -5.81 1.59 -5.74
N ILE A 203 -5.35 2.64 -5.07
CA ILE A 203 -6.17 3.84 -4.80
C ILE A 203 -6.55 4.57 -6.08
N GLY A 204 -5.60 4.81 -6.98
CA GLY A 204 -5.89 5.45 -8.27
C GLY A 204 -6.99 4.71 -9.03
N GLU A 205 -6.90 3.37 -9.11
CA GLU A 205 -7.97 2.57 -9.71
C GLU A 205 -9.26 2.57 -8.88
N THR A 206 -9.21 2.55 -7.55
CA THR A 206 -10.39 2.66 -6.69
C THR A 206 -11.18 3.93 -6.98
N LEU A 207 -10.50 5.09 -7.07
CA LEU A 207 -11.15 6.35 -7.41
C LEU A 207 -11.78 6.31 -8.81
N VAL A 208 -11.09 5.71 -9.79
CA VAL A 208 -11.63 5.50 -11.14
C VAL A 208 -12.94 4.71 -11.07
N ARG A 209 -12.99 3.65 -10.26
CA ARG A 209 -14.16 2.77 -10.13
C ARG A 209 -15.30 3.40 -9.37
N LEU A 210 -15.01 4.13 -8.29
CA LEU A 210 -16.01 4.91 -7.55
C LEU A 210 -16.73 5.89 -8.47
N THR A 211 -15.99 6.61 -9.33
CA THR A 211 -16.60 7.55 -10.29
C THR A 211 -17.28 6.86 -11.47
N ALA A 212 -16.59 5.94 -12.16
CA ALA A 212 -17.06 5.39 -13.43
C ALA A 212 -18.17 4.32 -13.27
N ASP A 213 -18.03 3.46 -12.28
CA ASP A 213 -18.89 2.27 -12.13
C ASP A 213 -20.01 2.51 -11.10
N HIS A 214 -19.72 3.28 -10.04
CA HIS A 214 -20.67 3.54 -8.95
C HIS A 214 -21.30 4.93 -8.99
N GLY A 215 -20.68 5.92 -9.65
CA GLY A 215 -21.11 7.32 -9.58
C GLY A 215 -21.08 7.88 -8.16
N ALA A 216 -20.18 7.36 -7.33
CA ALA A 216 -20.04 7.71 -5.92
C ALA A 216 -19.07 8.89 -5.79
N GLU A 217 -19.65 10.10 -5.73
CA GLU A 217 -18.90 11.34 -5.51
C GLU A 217 -18.61 11.53 -4.01
N ASN A 218 -17.40 12.01 -3.68
CA ASN A 218 -16.92 12.21 -2.30
C ASN A 218 -17.15 10.96 -1.42
N ALA A 219 -16.86 9.77 -1.97
CA ALA A 219 -17.01 8.51 -1.26
C ALA A 219 -15.88 8.25 -0.25
N ILE A 220 -14.76 8.98 -0.39
CA ILE A 220 -13.60 8.94 0.50
C ILE A 220 -13.31 10.37 0.93
N ASP A 221 -13.26 10.66 2.22
CA ASP A 221 -13.02 12.01 2.71
C ASP A 221 -11.57 12.44 2.46
N GLU A 222 -10.59 11.60 2.81
CA GLU A 222 -9.18 11.92 2.61
C GLU A 222 -8.32 10.72 2.24
N VAL A 223 -7.33 10.95 1.38
CA VAL A 223 -6.31 9.98 0.99
C VAL A 223 -4.91 10.51 1.28
N ALA A 224 -4.12 9.75 2.04
CA ALA A 224 -2.69 9.96 2.23
C ALA A 224 -1.90 8.91 1.42
N LEU A 225 -1.18 9.33 0.38
CA LEU A 225 -0.26 8.46 -0.35
C LEU A 225 1.15 8.60 0.23
N LEU A 226 1.75 7.50 0.67
CA LEU A 226 3.09 7.45 1.27
C LEU A 226 4.07 6.80 0.29
N GLY A 227 5.03 7.57 -0.23
CA GLY A 227 6.02 7.03 -1.18
C GLY A 227 5.34 6.35 -2.38
N ALA A 228 4.36 7.02 -3.00
CA ALA A 228 3.51 6.48 -4.05
C ALA A 228 4.31 5.90 -5.24
N ALA A 229 4.12 4.61 -5.52
CA ALA A 229 4.78 3.91 -6.62
C ALA A 229 3.92 3.91 -7.90
N ILE A 230 3.53 5.11 -8.35
CA ILE A 230 2.86 5.40 -9.62
C ILE A 230 3.64 6.50 -10.36
N PRO A 231 3.50 6.66 -11.69
CA PRO A 231 4.10 7.77 -12.41
C PRO A 231 3.70 9.13 -11.81
N ASP A 232 4.64 10.06 -11.73
CA ASP A 232 4.48 11.42 -11.21
C ASP A 232 3.41 12.25 -11.95
N GLU A 233 3.19 11.98 -13.23
CA GLU A 233 2.15 12.66 -14.01
C GLU A 233 0.75 12.04 -13.79
N SER A 234 0.60 10.90 -13.11
CA SER A 234 -0.68 10.18 -12.98
C SER A 234 -1.85 11.04 -12.45
N PRO A 235 -1.67 11.91 -11.43
CA PRO A 235 -2.75 12.78 -10.94
C PRO A 235 -2.93 14.07 -11.77
N SER A 236 -2.13 14.30 -12.82
CA SER A 236 -2.19 15.55 -13.59
C SER A 236 -3.33 15.58 -14.62
N TRP A 237 -3.78 16.79 -15.00
CA TRP A 237 -4.94 17.09 -15.87
C TRP A 237 -5.16 16.19 -17.10
N ALA A 238 -4.09 15.70 -17.71
CA ALA A 238 -4.18 14.90 -18.93
C ALA A 238 -4.25 13.38 -18.68
N ASN A 239 -4.17 12.95 -17.42
CA ASN A 239 -4.01 11.55 -17.03
C ASN A 239 -5.23 10.99 -16.29
N GLU A 240 -5.22 9.67 -16.15
CA GLU A 240 -6.39 8.87 -15.76
C GLU A 240 -6.91 9.17 -14.36
N TYR A 241 -6.08 9.67 -13.43
CA TYR A 241 -6.50 9.89 -12.04
C TYR A 241 -6.97 11.31 -11.74
N TYR A 242 -6.75 12.30 -12.61
CA TYR A 242 -7.15 13.70 -12.33
C TYR A 242 -8.64 13.84 -11.99
N GLY A 243 -9.52 13.37 -12.89
CA GLY A 243 -10.97 13.46 -12.69
C GLY A 243 -11.44 12.62 -11.51
N PRO A 244 -11.03 11.34 -11.41
CA PRO A 244 -11.31 10.52 -10.24
C PRO A 244 -10.93 11.15 -8.90
N ILE A 245 -9.77 11.82 -8.81
CA ILE A 245 -9.37 12.56 -7.60
C ILE A 245 -10.34 13.72 -7.35
N GLU A 246 -10.68 14.51 -8.37
CA GLU A 246 -11.60 15.65 -8.26
C GLU A 246 -13.00 15.26 -7.75
N TYR A 247 -13.49 14.06 -8.11
CA TYR A 247 -14.90 13.69 -7.84
C TYR A 247 -15.08 12.62 -6.78
N ALA A 248 -14.18 11.64 -6.61
CA ALA A 248 -14.38 10.55 -5.66
C ALA A 248 -13.87 10.86 -4.25
N THR A 249 -13.01 11.86 -4.07
CA THR A 249 -12.44 12.18 -2.76
C THR A 249 -12.53 13.65 -2.37
N GLY A 250 -12.61 13.91 -1.06
CA GLY A 250 -12.54 15.26 -0.51
C GLY A 250 -11.16 15.89 -0.68
N GLU A 251 -10.10 15.16 -0.31
CA GLU A 251 -8.70 15.60 -0.44
C GLU A 251 -7.76 14.41 -0.67
N LEU A 252 -6.73 14.60 -1.52
CA LEU A 252 -5.65 13.64 -1.70
C LEU A 252 -4.29 14.31 -1.53
N THR A 253 -3.52 13.84 -0.56
CA THR A 253 -2.17 14.35 -0.27
C THR A 253 -1.13 13.28 -0.57
N ASN A 254 -0.17 13.62 -1.43
CA ASN A 254 1.01 12.80 -1.70
C ASN A 254 2.17 13.23 -0.79
N TYR A 255 2.58 12.32 0.09
CA TYR A 255 3.73 12.48 0.97
C TYR A 255 4.95 11.83 0.31
N PHE A 256 5.84 12.67 -0.20
CA PHE A 256 6.99 12.24 -1.00
C PHE A 256 8.33 12.57 -0.33
N SER A 257 9.35 11.76 -0.62
CA SER A 257 10.72 11.97 -0.15
C SER A 257 11.75 11.80 -1.26
N TRP A 258 12.64 12.79 -1.43
CA TRP A 258 13.78 12.69 -2.34
C TRP A 258 14.84 11.66 -1.90
N TYR A 259 14.72 11.14 -0.68
CA TYR A 259 15.62 10.12 -0.13
C TYR A 259 15.02 8.71 -0.19
N ASP A 260 13.93 8.54 -0.95
CA ASP A 260 13.32 7.24 -1.18
C ASP A 260 14.06 6.44 -2.27
N ASP A 261 15.27 5.99 -1.95
CA ASP A 261 16.16 5.26 -2.87
C ASP A 261 15.60 3.87 -3.30
N VAL A 262 14.54 3.37 -2.66
CA VAL A 262 13.91 2.08 -3.07
C VAL A 262 12.98 2.30 -4.26
N LEU A 263 12.28 3.43 -4.31
CA LEU A 263 11.58 3.85 -5.52
C LEU A 263 12.59 4.05 -6.65
N ASP A 264 13.74 4.66 -6.39
CA ASP A 264 14.84 4.78 -7.36
C ASP A 264 15.25 3.40 -7.91
N LEU A 265 15.44 2.39 -7.05
CA LEU A 265 15.80 1.03 -7.48
C LEU A 265 14.67 0.30 -8.23
N VAL A 266 13.41 0.42 -7.81
CA VAL A 266 12.29 -0.31 -8.42
C VAL A 266 11.83 0.38 -9.70
N TYR A 267 11.68 1.71 -9.69
CA TYR A 267 11.26 2.52 -10.83
C TYR A 267 12.39 2.74 -11.84
N GLU A 268 13.61 3.20 -11.49
CA GLU A 268 14.63 3.45 -12.53
C GLU A 268 15.04 2.19 -13.29
N THR A 269 14.91 1.01 -12.68
CA THR A 269 15.27 -0.26 -13.34
C THR A 269 14.12 -0.92 -14.09
N ARG A 270 12.86 -0.55 -13.83
CA ARG A 270 11.66 -1.23 -14.38
C ARG A 270 10.66 -0.31 -15.08
N GLU A 271 10.71 0.98 -14.82
CA GLU A 271 9.83 2.02 -15.35
C GLU A 271 10.70 3.13 -15.99
N VAL A 272 10.14 3.84 -16.98
CA VAL A 272 10.88 4.89 -17.73
C VAL A 272 10.52 6.29 -17.21
N GLU A 273 9.67 6.36 -16.18
CA GLU A 273 9.02 7.56 -15.64
C GLU A 273 9.46 7.79 -14.19
N GLU A 274 9.34 9.02 -13.72
CA GLU A 274 9.64 9.40 -12.32
C GLU A 274 8.50 8.94 -11.40
N ALA A 275 8.84 8.50 -10.19
CA ALA A 275 7.84 8.03 -9.22
C ALA A 275 7.25 9.22 -8.45
N LEU A 276 5.92 9.26 -8.36
CA LEU A 276 5.18 10.31 -7.63
C LEU A 276 5.64 10.45 -6.17
N GLY A 277 5.93 9.32 -5.51
CA GLY A 277 6.41 9.27 -4.14
C GLY A 277 7.85 9.74 -3.91
N GLN A 278 8.60 9.99 -4.98
CA GLN A 278 9.98 10.48 -4.89
C GLN A 278 10.07 11.97 -5.24
N GLU A 279 9.39 12.40 -6.30
CA GLU A 279 9.56 13.73 -6.88
C GLU A 279 8.39 14.70 -6.59
N GLY A 280 7.23 14.16 -6.20
CA GLY A 280 5.97 14.89 -6.23
C GLY A 280 5.33 14.87 -7.63
N ILE A 281 4.27 15.63 -7.84
CA ILE A 281 3.51 15.65 -9.10
C ILE A 281 4.27 16.32 -10.25
N GLY A 282 4.30 15.63 -11.38
CA GLY A 282 4.62 16.19 -12.69
C GLY A 282 3.38 16.84 -13.33
N GLY A 283 3.24 18.16 -13.27
CA GLY A 283 2.22 18.90 -14.02
C GLY A 283 1.16 19.62 -13.17
N TRP A 284 -0.07 19.71 -13.70
CA TRP A 284 -1.19 20.44 -13.05
C TRP A 284 -2.13 19.46 -12.37
N ALA A 285 -2.22 19.52 -11.04
CA ALA A 285 -3.10 18.69 -10.21
C ALA A 285 -4.54 19.26 -10.15
N PRO A 286 -5.54 18.45 -9.72
CA PRO A 286 -6.86 18.97 -9.37
C PRO A 286 -6.80 19.82 -8.09
N ASP A 287 -7.84 20.63 -7.85
CA ASP A 287 -7.85 21.61 -6.75
C ASP A 287 -7.78 20.97 -5.35
N ASN A 288 -8.19 19.70 -5.22
CA ASN A 288 -8.19 18.92 -3.99
C ASN A 288 -7.01 17.94 -3.88
N TYR A 289 -5.92 18.22 -4.60
CA TYR A 289 -4.67 17.47 -4.50
C TYR A 289 -3.57 18.34 -3.90
N ASP A 290 -2.78 17.79 -2.98
CA ASP A 290 -1.57 18.43 -2.46
C ASP A 290 -0.35 17.51 -2.44
N ASP A 291 0.82 18.15 -2.43
CA ASP A 291 2.14 17.52 -2.38
C ASP A 291 2.85 17.97 -1.11
N THR A 292 3.06 17.03 -0.18
CA THR A 292 3.78 17.28 1.06
C THR A 292 5.15 16.61 1.03
N ASN A 293 6.20 17.43 0.97
CA ASN A 293 7.56 16.92 1.04
C ASN A 293 7.95 16.55 2.48
N VAL A 294 8.21 15.27 2.71
CA VAL A 294 8.58 14.70 4.01
C VAL A 294 10.03 14.23 4.07
N SER A 295 10.88 14.71 3.16
CA SER A 295 12.29 14.26 3.04
C SER A 295 13.11 14.47 4.31
N TRP A 296 12.70 15.40 5.19
CA TRP A 296 13.41 15.64 6.45
C TRP A 296 13.07 14.61 7.54
N ASP A 297 11.93 13.95 7.42
CA ASP A 297 11.40 12.99 8.39
C ASP A 297 11.49 11.54 7.89
N VAL A 298 11.50 11.36 6.56
CA VAL A 298 11.54 10.06 5.88
C VAL A 298 12.83 9.94 5.09
N SER A 299 13.73 9.08 5.56
CA SER A 299 15.04 8.83 4.93
C SER A 299 15.11 7.52 4.15
N ASN A 300 14.04 6.73 4.12
CA ASN A 300 13.89 5.56 3.25
C ASN A 300 12.42 5.13 3.11
N HIS A 301 12.16 4.27 2.13
CA HIS A 301 10.83 3.81 1.71
C HIS A 301 9.94 3.21 2.80
N LEU A 302 10.51 2.57 3.81
CA LEU A 302 9.75 1.85 4.83
C LEU A 302 9.46 2.70 6.07
N GLN A 303 9.99 3.92 6.14
CA GLN A 303 9.88 4.76 7.32
C GLN A 303 8.57 5.56 7.39
N TYR A 304 7.90 5.85 6.28
CA TYR A 304 6.77 6.78 6.24
C TYR A 304 5.73 6.57 7.35
N TYR A 305 5.37 5.30 7.57
CA TYR A 305 4.24 4.89 8.42
C TYR A 305 4.64 4.40 9.82
N LYS A 306 5.90 4.58 10.23
CA LYS A 306 6.37 4.09 11.53
C LYS A 306 5.89 5.00 12.67
N PRO A 307 5.70 4.47 13.90
CA PRO A 307 5.28 5.30 15.03
C PRO A 307 6.37 6.26 15.55
N ASP A 308 7.62 5.78 15.63
CA ASP A 308 8.74 6.52 16.24
C ASP A 308 9.61 7.30 15.23
N GLU A 309 9.32 7.16 13.93
CA GLU A 309 10.02 7.78 12.81
C GLU A 309 9.07 7.95 11.62
N GLY A 310 9.41 8.77 10.62
CA GLY A 310 8.55 9.00 9.46
C GLY A 310 7.61 10.18 9.61
N CYS A 311 6.50 10.19 8.87
CA CYS A 311 5.67 11.37 8.65
C CYS A 311 4.23 11.26 9.18
N MET A 312 3.91 10.23 9.97
CA MET A 312 2.54 10.04 10.47
C MET A 312 2.04 11.15 11.40
N ALA A 313 2.93 11.94 12.00
CA ALA A 313 2.55 13.14 12.73
C ALA A 313 1.92 14.21 11.82
N THR A 314 2.42 14.35 10.59
CA THR A 314 1.85 15.24 9.58
C THR A 314 0.52 14.68 9.07
N VAL A 315 0.49 13.39 8.69
CA VAL A 315 -0.74 12.72 8.25
C VAL A 315 -1.87 12.85 9.28
N ALA A 316 -1.59 12.57 10.55
CA ALA A 316 -2.57 12.69 11.64
C ALA A 316 -3.00 14.13 11.92
N SER A 317 -2.18 15.13 11.55
CA SER A 317 -2.55 16.54 11.65
C SER A 317 -3.51 16.93 10.53
N ASP A 318 -3.26 16.45 9.32
CA ASP A 318 -4.06 16.76 8.13
C ASP A 318 -5.44 16.09 8.24
N PHE A 319 -5.50 14.86 8.73
CA PHE A 319 -6.75 14.14 9.02
C PHE A 319 -7.67 14.84 10.03
N LYS A 320 -7.14 15.74 10.87
CA LYS A 320 -7.92 16.48 11.88
C LYS A 320 -8.43 17.84 11.40
N SER A 321 -8.01 18.28 10.21
CA SER A 321 -8.24 19.64 9.71
C SER A 321 -9.65 19.85 9.15
#